data_AF-A0A352PYQ1-F1
#
_entry.id   AF-A0A352PYQ1-F1
#
_cell.length_a   1.000
_cell.length_b   1.000
_cell.length_c   1.000
_cell.angle_alpha   90.00
_cell.angle_beta   90.00
_cell.angle_gamma   90.00
#
_symmetry.space_group_name_H-M   'P 1'
#
loop_
_entity.id
_entity.type
_entity.pdbx_description
1 polymer ?
#
loop_
_entity_poly.entity_id
_entity_poly.type
_entity_poly.pdbx_seq_one_letter_code
_entity_poly.pdbx_strand_id
1 'polypeptide(L)'
;MAQEAANMPGGGILAAPAKMVFDWKRIFFILLGLALFFTFYFMSNLPDAVDPVGKHFPLPPQGRMALGLFLMAAVWWIFEVMPIGATAIAIGLFQVIFGIRTSDQALKDFFDPSVWFIFGSV
;
A
#
# COMPACT_ATOMS: atom_id res chain seq x y z
N MET A 1 -10.16 -11.30 66.65
CA MET A 1 -8.85 -11.75 66.11
C MET A 1 -9.13 -12.25 64.70
N ALA A 2 -9.40 -11.44 63.66
CA ALA A 2 -8.80 -10.17 63.25
C ALA A 2 -7.28 -10.29 63.21
N GLN A 3 -6.73 -10.18 61.99
CA GLN A 3 -5.31 -10.17 61.60
C GLN A 3 -4.68 -11.52 61.26
N GLU A 4 -4.95 -12.02 60.04
CA GLU A 4 -3.87 -12.51 59.15
C GLU A 4 -4.33 -12.58 57.68
N ALA A 5 -4.97 -11.52 57.20
CA ALA A 5 -5.39 -11.37 55.81
C ALA A 5 -4.55 -10.32 55.04
N ALA A 6 -3.31 -10.06 55.48
CA ALA A 6 -2.52 -8.96 54.94
C ALA A 6 -1.01 -9.25 54.94
N ASN A 7 -0.57 -10.22 54.13
CA ASN A 7 0.74 -10.14 53.47
C ASN A 7 0.94 -11.27 52.45
N MET A 8 0.50 -11.03 51.21
CA MET A 8 1.10 -11.69 50.04
C MET A 8 1.71 -10.60 49.17
N PRO A 9 3.06 -10.47 49.14
CA PRO A 9 3.70 -9.53 48.24
C PRO A 9 3.65 -10.08 46.81
N GLY A 10 3.00 -9.33 45.93
CA GLY A 10 3.13 -9.48 44.49
C GLY A 10 2.18 -10.49 43.85
N GLY A 11 0.90 -10.12 43.79
CA GLY A 11 -0.01 -10.71 42.80
C GLY A 11 0.50 -10.40 41.40
N GLY A 12 1.25 -11.35 40.83
CA GLY A 12 1.72 -11.27 39.45
C GLY A 12 0.51 -11.17 38.52
N ILE A 13 0.40 -10.04 37.82
CA ILE A 13 -0.56 -9.88 36.75
C ILE A 13 -0.14 -10.87 35.65
N LEU A 14 -0.80 -12.04 35.61
CA LEU A 14 -0.70 -12.95 34.48
C LEU A 14 -1.33 -12.21 33.30
N ALA A 15 -0.50 -11.53 32.51
CA ALA A 15 -0.91 -10.92 31.25
C ALA A 15 -1.49 -12.05 30.39
N ALA A 16 -2.81 -12.05 30.21
CA ALA A 16 -3.46 -12.97 29.29
C ALA A 16 -2.75 -12.85 27.93
N PRO A 17 -2.41 -13.96 27.26
CA PRO A 17 -1.72 -13.89 25.99
C PRO A 17 -2.56 -13.03 25.04
N ALA A 18 -1.95 -11.97 24.50
CA ALA A 18 -2.63 -11.06 23.58
C ALA A 18 -3.22 -11.90 22.44
N LYS A 19 -4.53 -12.06 22.44
CA LYS A 19 -5.25 -12.75 21.38
C LYS A 19 -4.99 -11.93 20.12
N MET A 20 -4.11 -12.39 19.25
CA MET A 20 -3.88 -11.75 17.96
C MET A 20 -5.19 -11.83 17.19
N VAL A 21 -5.94 -10.73 17.20
CA VAL A 21 -7.19 -10.62 16.47
C VAL A 21 -6.80 -10.51 15.01
N PHE A 22 -6.89 -11.62 14.29
CA PHE A 22 -6.57 -11.68 12.88
C PHE A 22 -7.60 -10.87 12.10
N ASP A 23 -7.17 -9.76 11.50
CA ASP A 23 -8.04 -8.89 10.73
C ASP A 23 -8.21 -9.42 9.30
N TRP A 24 -9.20 -10.30 9.14
CA TRP A 24 -9.58 -10.87 7.85
C TRP A 24 -10.01 -9.83 6.82
N LYS A 25 -10.62 -8.72 7.25
CA LYS A 25 -11.07 -7.66 6.32
C LYS A 25 -9.86 -6.96 5.71
N ARG A 26 -8.89 -6.61 6.55
CA ARG A 26 -7.62 -6.02 6.11
C ARG A 26 -6.91 -6.90 5.09
N ILE A 27 -6.82 -8.21 5.36
CA ILE A 27 -6.16 -9.16 4.46
C ILE A 27 -6.91 -9.27 3.13
N PHE A 28 -8.24 -9.33 3.16
CA PHE A 28 -9.04 -9.34 1.96
C PHE A 28 -8.75 -8.14 1.05
N PHE A 29 -8.72 -6.92 1.59
CA PHE A 29 -8.45 -5.72 0.79
C PHE A 29 -6.99 -5.62 0.31
N ILE A 30 -6.03 -6.12 1.08
CA ILE A 30 -4.64 -6.25 0.62
C ILE A 30 -4.59 -7.16 -0.62
N LEU A 31 -5.17 -8.35 -0.51
CA LEU A 31 -5.23 -9.32 -1.59
C LEU A 31 -6.03 -8.81 -2.80
N LEU A 32 -7.12 -8.07 -2.57
CA LEU A 32 -7.90 -7.45 -3.64
C LEU A 32 -7.05 -6.45 -4.42
N GLY A 33 -6.29 -5.58 -3.75
CA GLY A 33 -5.39 -4.65 -4.42
C GLY A 33 -4.33 -5.37 -5.26
N LEU A 34 -3.71 -6.42 -4.71
CA LEU A 34 -2.74 -7.25 -5.44
C LEU A 34 -3.39 -7.94 -6.65
N ALA A 35 -4.58 -8.50 -6.49
CA ALA A 35 -5.31 -9.16 -7.57
C ALA A 35 -5.62 -8.19 -8.72
N LEU A 36 -6.01 -6.94 -8.40
CA LEU A 36 -6.21 -5.89 -9.41
C LEU A 36 -4.92 -5.58 -10.17
N PHE A 37 -3.80 -5.41 -9.46
CA PHE A 37 -2.51 -5.19 -10.12
C PHE A 37 -2.13 -6.35 -11.05
N PHE A 38 -2.21 -7.59 -10.56
CA PHE A 38 -1.84 -8.76 -11.35
C PHE A 38 -2.77 -8.99 -12.55
N THR A 39 -4.04 -8.63 -12.43
CA THR A 39 -4.97 -8.65 -13.58
C THR A 39 -4.45 -7.76 -14.71
N PHE A 40 -4.05 -6.52 -14.41
CA PHE A 40 -3.47 -5.60 -15.39
C PHE A 40 -2.07 -6.01 -15.87
N TYR A 41 -1.31 -6.70 -15.02
CA TYR A 41 -0.01 -7.25 -15.40
C TYR A 41 -0.15 -8.37 -16.45
N PHE A 42 -1.06 -9.32 -16.23
CA PHE A 42 -1.21 -10.50 -17.09
C PHE A 42 -2.20 -10.35 -18.25
N MET A 43 -3.08 -9.35 -18.24
CA MET A 43 -4.04 -9.15 -19.35
C MET A 43 -3.35 -8.82 -20.68
N SER A 44 -4.09 -8.80 -21.78
CA SER A 44 -3.63 -8.28 -23.07
C SER A 44 -3.58 -6.75 -23.07
N ASN A 45 -2.98 -6.13 -24.09
CA ASN A 45 -3.01 -4.67 -24.20
C ASN A 45 -4.45 -4.17 -24.33
N LEU A 46 -4.74 -3.02 -23.73
CA LEU A 46 -6.02 -2.36 -23.88
C LEU A 46 -6.14 -1.75 -25.29
N PRO A 47 -7.36 -1.57 -25.80
CA PRO A 47 -7.58 -0.86 -27.06
C PRO A 47 -6.99 0.56 -27.01
N ASP A 48 -6.54 1.03 -28.17
CA ASP A 48 -6.06 2.41 -28.32
C ASP A 48 -7.17 3.41 -28.01
N ALA A 49 -6.81 4.53 -27.38
CA ALA A 49 -7.74 5.64 -27.27
C ALA A 49 -7.84 6.34 -28.63
N VAL A 50 -9.07 6.52 -29.12
CA VAL A 50 -9.33 7.15 -30.42
C VAL A 50 -10.02 8.48 -30.19
N ASP A 51 -9.47 9.56 -30.75
CA ASP A 51 -10.12 10.86 -30.69
C ASP A 51 -11.27 10.99 -31.72
N PRO A 52 -12.14 12.01 -31.62
CA PRO A 52 -13.21 12.24 -32.59
C PRO A 52 -12.75 12.49 -34.03
N VAL A 53 -11.45 12.77 -34.25
CA VAL A 53 -10.82 13.03 -35.56
C VAL A 53 -10.15 11.75 -36.12
N GLY A 54 -10.21 10.63 -35.38
CA GLY A 54 -9.66 9.34 -35.77
C GLY A 54 -8.18 9.13 -35.43
N LYS A 55 -7.56 9.99 -34.61
CA LYS A 55 -6.18 9.82 -34.14
C LYS A 55 -6.12 8.77 -33.03
N HIS A 56 -5.22 7.80 -33.20
CA HIS A 56 -4.97 6.75 -32.22
C HIS A 56 -3.89 7.18 -31.21
N PHE A 57 -4.17 6.93 -29.94
CA PHE A 57 -3.24 7.08 -28.82
C PHE A 57 -3.06 5.70 -28.18
N PRO A 58 -2.02 4.95 -28.60
CA PRO A 58 -1.79 3.60 -28.10
C PRO A 58 -1.33 3.65 -26.65
N LEU A 59 -1.85 2.72 -25.84
CA LEU A 59 -1.43 2.57 -24.45
C LEU A 59 -0.23 1.62 -24.38
N PRO A 60 0.97 2.10 -24.02
CA PRO A 60 2.13 1.23 -23.91
C PRO A 60 1.94 0.23 -22.74
N PRO A 61 2.66 -0.90 -22.74
CA PRO A 61 2.56 -1.90 -21.68
C PRO A 61 2.80 -1.32 -20.28
N GLN A 62 3.72 -0.37 -20.15
CA GLN A 62 3.99 0.32 -18.89
C GLN A 62 2.79 1.15 -18.42
N GLY A 63 2.08 1.81 -19.35
CA GLY A 63 0.88 2.58 -19.04
C GLY A 63 -0.25 1.69 -18.50
N ARG A 64 -0.44 0.51 -19.10
CA ARG A 64 -1.38 -0.50 -18.59
C ARG A 64 -1.01 -0.96 -17.18
N MET A 65 0.25 -1.28 -16.93
CA MET A 65 0.69 -1.68 -15.59
C MET A 65 0.54 -0.55 -14.57
N ALA A 66 0.76 0.71 -14.97
CA ALA A 66 0.53 1.87 -14.14
C ALA A 66 -0.96 2.03 -13.74
N LEU A 67 -1.90 1.70 -14.63
CA LEU A 67 -3.33 1.64 -14.28
C LEU A 67 -3.62 0.58 -13.21
N GLY A 68 -3.04 -0.62 -13.36
CA GLY A 68 -3.15 -1.68 -12.34
C GLY A 68 -2.60 -1.23 -10.99
N LEU A 69 -1.45 -0.55 -10.99
CA LEU A 69 -0.81 -0.03 -9.78
C LEU A 69 -1.64 1.08 -9.14
N PHE A 70 -2.24 1.95 -9.95
CA PHE A 70 -3.16 2.98 -9.48
C PHE A 70 -4.37 2.38 -8.77
N LEU A 71 -4.97 1.32 -9.32
CA LEU A 71 -6.11 0.64 -8.69
C LEU A 71 -5.71 -0.05 -7.37
N MET A 72 -4.56 -0.70 -7.31
CA MET A 72 -4.02 -1.26 -6.07
C MET A 72 -3.85 -0.17 -5.00
N ALA A 73 -3.21 0.94 -5.38
CA ALA A 73 -3.00 2.09 -4.50
C ALA A 73 -4.34 2.67 -4.00
N ALA A 74 -5.33 2.84 -4.89
CA ALA A 74 -6.65 3.33 -4.53
C ALA A 74 -7.35 2.42 -3.51
N VAL A 75 -7.31 1.09 -3.70
CA VAL A 75 -7.89 0.14 -2.74
C VAL A 75 -7.18 0.24 -1.39
N TRP A 76 -5.84 0.19 -1.38
CA TRP A 76 -5.11 0.22 -0.11
C TRP A 76 -5.27 1.54 0.65
N TRP A 77 -5.36 2.65 -0.08
CA TRP A 77 -5.53 3.97 0.49
C TRP A 77 -6.97 4.21 0.99
N ILE A 78 -7.99 3.97 0.17
CA ILE A 78 -9.40 4.23 0.53
C ILE A 78 -9.84 3.36 1.72
N PHE A 79 -9.41 2.10 1.77
CA PHE A 79 -9.75 1.19 2.86
C PHE A 79 -8.76 1.24 4.02
N GLU A 80 -7.76 2.14 3.97
CA GLU A 80 -6.74 2.35 5.00
C GLU A 80 -6.12 1.04 5.55
N VAL A 81 -5.88 0.07 4.66
CA VAL A 81 -5.37 -1.26 5.07
C VAL A 81 -3.93 -1.22 5.56
N MET A 82 -3.20 -0.16 5.18
CA MET A 82 -1.82 0.11 5.57
C MET A 82 -1.65 1.62 5.75
N PRO A 83 -0.71 2.07 6.62
CA PRO A 83 -0.38 3.47 6.76
C PRO A 83 0.02 4.10 5.42
N ILE A 84 -0.35 5.35 5.19
CA ILE A 84 -0.15 6.04 3.90
C ILE A 84 1.32 6.02 3.43
N GLY A 85 2.28 6.16 4.35
CA GLY A 85 3.71 6.07 4.03
C GLY A 85 4.14 4.67 3.59
N ALA A 86 3.58 3.61 4.18
CA ALA A 86 3.87 2.24 3.78
C ALA A 86 3.28 1.93 2.39
N THR A 87 2.07 2.42 2.11
CA THR A 87 1.46 2.35 0.77
C THR A 87 2.30 3.11 -0.27
N ALA A 88 2.81 4.30 0.07
CA ALA A 88 3.68 5.08 -0.83
C ALA A 88 4.97 4.32 -1.18
N ILE A 89 5.65 3.72 -0.20
CA ILE A 89 6.85 2.90 -0.44
C ILE A 89 6.51 1.70 -1.34
N ALA A 90 5.39 1.02 -1.08
CA ALA A 90 4.96 -0.10 -1.90
C ALA A 90 4.74 0.31 -3.37
N ILE A 91 4.15 1.47 -3.62
CA ILE A 91 3.97 2.01 -4.98
C ILE A 91 5.32 2.18 -5.66
N GLY A 92 6.30 2.81 -5.02
CA GLY A 92 7.65 2.97 -5.56
C GLY A 92 8.34 1.63 -5.87
N LEU A 93 8.25 0.66 -4.94
CA LEU A 93 8.82 -0.67 -5.13
C LEU A 93 8.20 -1.41 -6.31
N PHE A 94 6.86 -1.38 -6.44
CA PHE A 94 6.18 -2.03 -7.57
C PHE A 94 6.56 -1.39 -8.91
N GLN A 95 6.73 -0.05 -8.96
CA GLN A 95 7.17 0.61 -10.18
C GLN A 95 8.53 0.08 -10.67
N VAL A 96 9.46 -0.19 -9.73
CA VAL A 96 10.81 -0.69 -10.04
C VAL A 96 10.81 -2.18 -10.34
N ILE A 97 10.20 -3.00 -9.48
CA ILE A 97 10.19 -4.47 -9.60
C ILE A 97 9.53 -4.92 -10.90
N PHE A 98 8.46 -4.25 -11.32
CA PHE A 98 7.72 -4.60 -12.54
C PHE A 98 8.14 -3.76 -13.76
N GLY A 99 9.18 -2.94 -13.64
CA GLY A 99 9.71 -2.16 -14.77
C GLY A 99 8.73 -1.15 -15.36
N ILE A 100 7.83 -0.60 -14.53
CA ILE A 100 6.92 0.49 -14.93
C ILE A 100 7.71 1.78 -15.14
N ARG A 101 8.66 2.06 -14.23
CA ARG A 101 9.64 3.15 -14.33
C ARG A 101 11.01 2.64 -13.86
N THR A 102 12.07 3.32 -14.28
CA THR A 102 13.42 3.02 -13.78
C THR A 102 13.53 3.31 -12.28
N SER A 103 14.46 2.66 -11.58
CA SER A 103 14.72 2.92 -10.16
C SER A 103 15.05 4.38 -9.88
N ASP A 104 15.85 4.99 -10.75
CA ASP A 104 16.19 6.41 -10.67
C ASP A 104 14.92 7.29 -10.73
N GLN A 105 14.04 7.05 -11.69
CA GLN A 105 12.81 7.83 -11.83
C GLN A 105 11.83 7.60 -10.68
N ALA A 106 11.57 6.35 -10.28
CA ALA A 106 10.54 6.04 -9.29
C ALA A 106 10.96 6.44 -7.86
N LEU A 107 12.24 6.28 -7.50
CA LEU A 107 12.71 6.57 -6.15
C LEU A 107 13.02 8.07 -5.95
N LYS A 108 13.34 8.80 -7.02
CA LYS A 108 13.53 10.26 -6.95
C LYS A 108 12.28 11.01 -6.51
N ASP A 109 11.09 10.46 -6.71
CA ASP A 109 9.83 11.08 -6.28
C ASP A 109 9.79 11.30 -4.74
N PHE A 110 10.51 10.48 -3.94
CA PHE A 110 10.66 10.67 -2.49
C PHE A 110 11.66 11.77 -2.10
N PHE A 111 12.43 12.26 -3.07
CA PHE A 111 13.44 13.30 -2.91
C PHE A 111 13.05 14.61 -3.60
N ASP A 112 11.77 14.77 -3.95
CA ASP A 112 11.28 16.04 -4.50
C ASP A 112 11.51 17.18 -3.48
N PRO A 113 11.97 18.37 -3.91
CA PRO A 113 12.17 19.51 -3.02
C PRO A 113 10.94 19.84 -2.18
N SER A 114 9.73 19.64 -2.70
CA SER A 114 8.48 19.90 -1.97
C SER A 114 8.30 18.94 -0.79
N VAL A 115 8.68 17.67 -0.94
CA VAL A 115 8.61 16.66 0.12
C VAL A 115 9.56 17.03 1.26
N TRP A 116 10.80 17.38 0.94
CA TRP A 116 11.81 17.75 1.93
C TRP A 116 11.57 19.13 2.54
N PHE A 117 10.98 20.06 1.79
CA PHE A 117 10.50 21.32 2.33
C PHE A 117 9.46 21.07 3.44
N ILE A 118 8.48 20.20 3.19
CA ILE A 118 7.49 19.83 4.21
C ILE A 118 8.19 19.22 5.43
N PHE A 119 9.10 18.26 5.26
CA PHE A 119 9.83 17.66 6.38
C PHE A 119 10.67 18.67 7.19
N GLY A 120 11.30 19.65 6.53
CA GLY A 120 12.10 20.68 7.20
C GLY A 120 11.30 21.85 7.78
N SER A 121 10.00 21.94 7.47
CA SER A 121 9.11 23.01 7.94
C SER A 121 8.34 22.68 9.22
N VAL A 122 8.47 21.43 9.70
CA VAL A 122 7.89 20.94 10.97
C VAL A 122 8.94 21.05 12.07
#